data_AF-A0A550CIX6-F1
#
_entry.id   AF-A0A550CIX6-F1
#
_cell.length_a   1.000
_cell.length_b   1.000
_cell.length_c   1.000
_cell.angle_alpha   90.00
_cell.angle_beta   90.00
_cell.angle_gamma   90.00
#
_symmetry.space_group_name_H-M   'P 1'
#
loop_
_entity.id
_entity.type
_entity.pdbx_description
1 polymer ?
#
loop_
_entity_poly.entity_id
_entity_poly.type
_entity_poly.pdbx_seq_one_letter_code
_entity_poly.pdbx_strand_id
1 'polypeptide(L)' 'MLSLNWWATRFPSVRAMQYYAHEKPALFYALLIGAAGPVLIATVPPIRRATGYVPPELPPTSYPLPNRPRHAVPAGYEDE' A
#
# COMPACT_ATOMS: atom_id res chain seq x y z
N MET A 1 23.40 -33.19 -24.43
CA MET A 1 23.43 -32.44 -23.15
C MET A 1 23.32 -30.96 -23.46
N LEU A 2 22.12 -30.39 -23.41
CA LEU A 2 21.91 -28.94 -23.54
C LEU A 2 21.92 -28.34 -22.12
N SER A 3 22.98 -27.62 -21.76
CA SER A 3 22.98 -26.85 -20.51
C SER A 3 22.09 -25.62 -20.70
N LEU A 4 20.93 -25.68 -20.05
CA LEU A 4 19.91 -24.65 -20.09
C LEU A 4 20.30 -23.56 -19.09
N ASN A 5 21.17 -22.65 -19.51
CA ASN A 5 21.57 -21.49 -18.70
C ASN A 5 20.46 -20.44 -18.72
N TRP A 6 19.36 -20.76 -18.03
CA TRP A 6 18.21 -19.88 -17.79
C TRP A 6 18.59 -18.52 -17.21
N TRP A 7 19.70 -18.45 -16.48
CA TRP A 7 20.18 -17.24 -15.83
C TRP A 7 20.62 -16.15 -16.82
N ALA A 8 21.12 -16.53 -18.00
CA ALA A 8 21.65 -15.57 -18.98
C ALA A 8 20.56 -14.86 -19.81
N THR A 9 19.36 -15.44 -19.89
CA THR A 9 18.23 -14.92 -20.69
C THR A 9 17.11 -14.29 -19.86
N ARG A 10 17.17 -14.42 -18.53
CA ARG A 10 16.10 -13.97 -17.63
C ARG A 10 16.19 -12.49 -17.24
N PHE A 11 17.38 -11.90 -17.26
CA PHE A 11 17.59 -10.52 -16.83
C PHE A 11 18.12 -9.66 -17.99
N PRO A 12 17.52 -8.47 -18.23
CA PRO A 12 18.03 -7.56 -19.22
C PRO A 12 19.42 -7.08 -18.82
N SER A 13 20.36 -7.09 -19.78
CA SER A 13 21.69 -6.54 -19.57
C SER A 13 21.65 -5.01 -19.44
N VAL A 14 22.68 -4.42 -18.81
CA VAL A 14 22.79 -2.96 -18.64
C VAL A 14 22.72 -2.23 -19.99
N ARG A 15 23.35 -2.79 -21.04
CA ARG A 15 23.30 -2.25 -22.40
C ARG A 15 21.88 -2.26 -22.97
N ALA A 16 21.10 -3.31 -22.71
CA ALA A 16 19.71 -3.40 -23.16
C ALA A 16 18.83 -2.36 -22.44
N MET A 17 18.98 -2.19 -21.13
CA MET A 17 18.26 -1.14 -20.38
C MET A 17 18.60 0.27 -20.89
N GLN A 18 19.88 0.54 -21.17
CA GLN A 18 20.31 1.81 -21.77
C GLN A 18 19.65 2.05 -23.13
N TYR A 19 19.61 1.03 -23.99
CA TYR A 19 18.94 1.12 -25.29
C TYR A 19 17.45 1.46 -25.14
N TYR A 20 16.71 0.77 -24.27
CA TYR A 20 15.29 1.06 -24.05
C TYR A 20 15.05 2.44 -23.43
N ALA A 21 15.96 2.92 -22.58
CA ALA A 21 15.87 4.25 -22.00
C ALA A 21 16.01 5.37 -23.04
N HIS A 22 16.81 5.15 -24.09
CA HIS A 22 17.02 6.14 -25.17
C HIS A 22 16.03 6.00 -26.32
N GLU A 23 15.75 4.78 -26.79
CA GLU A 23 14.91 4.54 -27.98
C GLU A 23 13.40 4.65 -27.64
N LYS A 24 13.01 4.20 -26.45
CA LYS A 24 11.60 4.14 -26.02
C LYS A 24 11.43 4.70 -24.61
N PRO A 25 11.80 5.97 -24.36
CA PRO A 25 11.84 6.54 -23.02
C PRO A 25 10.48 6.46 -22.32
N ALA A 26 9.38 6.76 -23.03
CA ALA A 26 8.05 6.75 -22.44
C ALA A 26 7.68 5.38 -21.85
N LEU A 27 7.93 4.28 -22.58
CA LEU A 27 7.59 2.93 -22.12
C LEU A 27 8.49 2.51 -20.94
N PHE A 28 9.78 2.82 -21.03
CA PHE A 28 10.76 2.45 -20.02
C PHE A 28 10.48 3.14 -18.68
N TYR A 29 10.31 4.46 -18.68
CA TYR A 29 10.06 5.20 -17.45
C TYR A 29 8.64 4.98 -16.89
N ALA A 30 7.64 4.78 -17.74
CA ALA A 30 6.29 4.43 -17.26
C ALA A 30 6.30 3.13 -16.46
N LEU A 31 7.03 2.11 -16.90
CA LEU A 31 7.14 0.83 -16.20
C LEU A 31 7.91 0.98 -14.88
N LEU A 32 9.00 1.74 -14.87
CA LEU A 32 9.75 2.02 -13.63
C LEU A 32 8.91 2.76 -12.60
N ILE A 33 8.20 3.82 -13.00
CA ILE A 33 7.36 4.61 -12.09
C ILE A 33 6.16 3.77 -11.62
N GLY A 34 5.56 2.99 -12.52
CA GLY A 34 4.47 2.08 -12.18
C GLY A 34 4.91 1.00 -11.18
N ALA A 35 6.11 0.45 -11.33
CA ALA A 35 6.67 -0.53 -10.41
C ALA A 35 7.13 0.10 -9.08
N ALA A 36 7.57 1.36 -9.09
CA ALA A 36 8.00 2.06 -7.88
C ALA A 36 6.87 2.18 -6.84
N GLY A 37 5.62 2.39 -7.27
CA GLY A 37 4.47 2.49 -6.36
C GLY A 37 4.29 1.27 -5.44
N PRO A 38 4.10 0.05 -5.98
CA PRO A 38 4.00 -1.18 -5.19
C PRO A 38 5.23 -1.43 -4.30
N VAL A 39 6.43 -1.14 -4.79
CA VAL A 39 7.67 -1.28 -4.01
C VAL A 39 7.66 -0.36 -2.80
N LEU A 40 7.26 0.90 -2.98
CA LEU A 40 7.14 1.86 -1.88
C LEU A 40 6.06 1.44 -0.87
N ILE A 41 4.92 0.91 -1.31
CA ILE A 41 3.88 0.39 -0.41
C ILE A 41 4.40 -0.79 0.42
N ALA A 42 5.25 -1.66 -0.16
CA ALA A 42 5.82 -2.77 0.58
C ALA A 42 6.91 -2.33 1.58
N THR A 43 7.73 -1.35 1.20
CA THR A 43 8.95 -0.97 1.94
C THR A 43 8.77 0.18 2.92
N VAL A 44 7.93 1.17 2.61
CA VAL A 44 7.78 2.38 3.43
C VAL A 44 7.03 2.11 4.75
N PRO A 45 5.92 1.35 4.81
CA PRO A 45 5.22 1.08 6.06
C PRO A 45 6.05 0.41 7.17
N PRO A 46 6.88 -0.62 6.92
CA PRO A 46 7.72 -1.18 7.98
C PRO A 46 8.76 -0.19 8.48
N ILE A 47 9.40 0.58 7.57
CA ILE A 47 10.36 1.62 7.95
C ILE A 47 9.68 2.67 8.82
N ARG A 48 8.50 3.14 8.42
CA ARG A 48 7.72 4.15 9.14
C ARG A 48 7.33 3.67 10.54
N ARG A 49 6.94 2.40 10.70
CA ARG A 49 6.65 1.82 12.03
C ARG A 49 7.90 1.71 12.89
N ALA A 50 9.05 1.36 12.30
CA ALA A 50 10.33 1.29 13.02
C ALA A 50 10.80 2.68 13.50
N THR A 51 10.47 3.75 12.79
CA THR A 51 10.78 5.14 13.20
C THR A 51 9.80 5.71 14.24
N GLY A 52 8.90 4.90 14.82
CA GLY A 52 8.00 5.32 15.89
C GLY A 52 6.73 6.03 15.43
N TYR A 53 6.40 5.99 14.13
CA TYR A 53 5.13 6.52 13.66
C TYR A 53 3.97 5.60 14.07
N VAL A 54 2.98 6.19 14.75
CA VAL A 54 1.72 5.54 15.13
C VAL A 54 0.62 6.09 14.23
N PRO A 55 -0.16 5.24 13.53
CA PRO A 55 -1.29 5.71 12.75
C PRO A 55 -2.35 6.33 13.67
N PRO A 56 -3.04 7.40 13.24
CA PRO A 56 -4.13 7.97 14.01
C PRO A 56 -5.28 6.97 14.14
N GLU A 57 -6.06 7.10 15.22
CA GLU A 57 -7.30 6.36 15.38
C GLU A 57 -8.31 6.73 14.28
N LEU A 58 -9.14 5.76 13.88
CA LEU A 58 -10.15 6.00 12.86
C LEU A 58 -11.25 6.91 13.42
N PRO A 59 -11.67 7.94 12.69
CA PRO A 59 -12.83 8.73 13.10
C PRO A 59 -14.08 7.85 13.11
N PRO A 60 -15.06 8.14 14.00
CA PRO A 60 -16.31 7.42 14.03
C PRO A 60 -17.09 7.66 12.74
N THR A 61 -17.48 6.58 12.07
CA THR A 61 -18.29 6.63 10.84
C THR A 61 -19.79 6.66 11.13
N SER A 62 -20.20 6.27 12.34
CA SER A 62 -21.58 6.21 12.78
C SER A 62 -21.71 6.78 14.19
N TYR A 63 -22.95 7.03 14.62
CA TYR A 63 -23.21 7.38 16.01
C TYR A 63 -22.65 6.27 16.92
N PRO A 64 -21.82 6.58 17.91
CA PRO A 64 -21.20 5.60 18.78
C PRO A 64 -22.25 5.05 19.74
N LEU A 65 -22.98 4.02 19.30
CA LEU A 65 -23.94 3.34 20.14
C LEU A 65 -23.17 2.44 21.12
N PRO A 66 -23.31 2.62 22.44
CA PRO A 66 -22.62 1.77 23.39
C PRO A 66 -23.17 0.34 23.31
N ASN A 67 -22.29 -0.66 23.28
CA ASN A 67 -22.68 -2.07 23.30
C ASN A 67 -23.09 -2.49 24.72
N ARG A 68 -24.21 -1.96 25.19
CA ARG A 68 -24.78 -2.24 26.52
C ARG A 68 -26.28 -2.49 26.41
N PRO A 69 -26.88 -3.26 27.34
CA PRO A 69 -28.33 -3.42 27.38
C PRO A 69 -29.02 -2.07 27.59
N ARG A 70 -30.26 -1.98 27.11
CA ARG A 70 -31.10 -0.79 27.28
C ARG A 70 -31.30 -0.54 28.78
N HIS A 71 -31.01 0.69 29.23
CA HIS A 71 -31.39 1.09 30.58
C HIS A 71 -32.90 1.31 30.64
N ALA A 72 -33.49 1.16 31.82
CA ALA A 72 -34.85 1.62 32.06
C ALA A 72 -34.98 3.09 31.59
N VAL A 73 -36.15 3.43 31.06
CA VAL A 73 -36.41 4.80 30.57
C VAL A 73 -36.12 5.78 31.71
N PRO A 74 -35.23 6.77 31.51
CA PRO A 74 -34.98 7.79 32.53
C PRO A 74 -36.27 8.55 32.84
N ALA A 75 -36.62 8.69 34.12
CA ALA A 75 -37.78 9.47 34.55
C ALA A 75 -37.57 10.96 34.25
N GLY A 76 -38.64 11.67 33.85
CA GLY A 76 -38.63 13.13 33.63
C GLY A 76 -38.83 13.58 32.17
N TYR A 77 -39.23 12.67 31.28
CA TYR A 77 -39.60 12.98 29.88
C TYR A 77 -40.96 12.39 29.52
N GLU A 78 -41.78 12.05 30.52
CA GLU A 78 -43.16 11.62 30.32
C GLU A 78 -44.01 12.84 29.91
N ASP A 79 -44.76 12.73 28.80
CA ASP A 79 -45.75 13.73 28.41
C ASP A 79 -46.93 13.65 29.40
N GLU A 80 -47.30 14.77 30.03
CA GLU A 80 -48.52 14.87 30.87
C GLU A 80 -49.81 14.61 30.07
#